data_AF-A0A7V9PCS0-F1
#
_entry.id   AF-A0A7V9PCS0-F1
#
_cell.length_a   1.000
_cell.length_b   1.000
_cell.length_c   1.000
_cell.angle_alpha   90.00
_cell.angle_beta   90.00
_cell.angle_gamma   90.00
#
_symmetry.space_group_name_H-M   'P 1'
#
loop_
_entity.id
_entity.type
_entity.pdbx_description
1 polymer ?
#
loop_
_entity_poly.entity_id
_entity_poly.type
_entity_poly.pdbx_seq_one_letter_code
_entity_poly.pdbx_strand_id
1 'polypeptide(L)' 'MALKPGGILYASFRWGDDEAVRDDCLFTDFREETFREVLRDLPELRPLTFWRTPDARPGRADIEWLNVLLKKGTD' A
#
# COMPACT_ATOMS: atom_id res chain seq x y z
N MET A 1 10.97 -6.65 -11.94
CA MET A 1 9.82 -5.72 -11.79
C MET A 1 9.47 -5.06 -13.13
N ALA A 2 8.18 -4.98 -13.50
CA ALA A 2 7.70 -4.47 -14.79
C ALA A 2 7.69 -2.93 -14.92
N LEU A 3 7.79 -2.20 -13.80
CA LEU A 3 7.81 -0.74 -13.80
C LEU A 3 9.10 -0.22 -14.48
N LYS A 4 8.97 0.76 -15.39
CA LYS A 4 10.11 1.39 -16.07
C LYS A 4 10.95 2.23 -15.08
N PRO A 5 12.24 2.49 -15.36
CA PRO A 5 13.06 3.39 -14.55
C PRO A 5 12.36 4.75 -14.33
N GLY A 6 12.36 5.22 -13.09
CA GLY A 6 11.66 6.45 -12.69
C GLY A 6 10.13 6.38 -12.68
N GLY A 7 9.52 5.24 -13.03
CA GLY A 7 8.08 5.05 -13.03
C GLY A 7 7.45 5.11 -11.64
N ILE A 8 6.14 5.36 -11.60
CA ILE A 8 5.36 5.49 -10.36
C ILE A 8 4.43 4.29 -10.21
N LEU A 9 4.45 3.68 -9.03
CA LEU A 9 3.47 2.69 -8.59
C LEU A 9 2.55 3.36 -7.57
N TYR A 10 1.25 3.32 -7.86
CA TYR A 10 0.22 3.58 -6.87
C TYR A 10 -0.27 2.25 -6.32
N ALA A 11 -0.40 2.16 -5.00
CA ALA A 11 -1.04 1.04 -4.33
C ALA A 11 -1.88 1.54 -3.16
N SER A 12 -2.90 0.77 -2.80
CA SER A 12 -3.77 1.08 -1.67
C SER A 12 -4.13 -0.19 -0.92
N PHE A 13 -4.11 -0.11 0.40
CA PHE A 13 -4.41 -1.20 1.33
C PHE A 13 -5.41 -0.70 2.35
N ARG A 14 -6.17 -1.60 2.96
CA ARG A 14 -6.99 -1.21 4.11
C ARG A 14 -6.07 -0.83 5.26
N TRP A 15 -6.41 0.23 6.00
CA TRP A 15 -5.63 0.71 7.12
C TRP A 15 -5.84 -0.19 8.35
N GLY A 16 -4.75 -0.76 8.88
CA GLY A 16 -4.80 -1.68 10.01
C GLY A 16 -3.53 -2.53 10.11
N ASP A 17 -3.50 -3.47 11.05
CA ASP A 17 -2.41 -4.45 11.22
C ASP A 17 -2.96 -5.89 11.17
N ASP A 18 -4.17 -6.07 10.62
CA ASP A 18 -4.85 -7.36 10.58
C ASP A 18 -4.38 -8.20 9.38
N GLU A 19 -4.35 -9.52 9.57
CA GLU A 19 -4.19 -10.49 8.50
C GLU A 19 -5.29 -11.55 8.62
N ALA A 20 -5.92 -11.89 7.50
CA ALA A 20 -7.00 -12.86 7.47
C ALA A 20 -7.04 -13.64 6.15
N VAL A 21 -7.31 -14.93 6.23
CA VAL A 21 -7.67 -15.75 5.06
C VAL A 21 -9.19 -15.80 4.96
N ARG A 22 -9.75 -15.44 3.80
CA ARG A 22 -11.18 -15.58 3.49
C ARG A 22 -11.30 -16.19 2.10
N ASP A 23 -12.05 -17.28 2.00
CA ASP A 23 -12.24 -18.00 0.72
C ASP A 23 -10.90 -18.29 0.01
N ASP A 24 -9.92 -18.80 0.78
CA ASP A 24 -8.53 -19.08 0.35
C ASP A 24 -7.71 -17.86 -0.12
N CYS A 25 -8.26 -16.65 0.02
CA CYS A 25 -7.57 -15.40 -0.28
C CYS A 25 -7.00 -14.78 1.01
N LEU A 26 -5.69 -14.51 1.01
CA LEU A 26 -5.01 -13.78 2.07
C LEU A 26 -5.27 -12.27 1.91
N PHE A 27 -5.78 -11.66 2.97
CA PHE A 27 -5.93 -10.22 3.12
C PHE A 27 -5.00 -9.74 4.21
N THR A 28 -4.18 -8.75 3.90
CA THR A 28 -3.28 -8.09 4.86
C THR A 28 -3.57 -6.59 4.83
N ASP A 29 -3.91 -6.04 5.98
CA ASP A 29 -4.10 -4.62 6.20
C ASP A 29 -2.73 -4.00 6.57
N PHE A 30 -2.52 -2.73 6.26
CA PHE A 30 -1.25 -2.06 6.55
C PHE A 30 -1.44 -0.69 7.20
N ARG A 31 -0.59 -0.42 8.19
CA ARG A 31 -0.21 0.93 8.60
C ARG A 31 1.00 1.38 7.81
N GLU A 32 1.32 2.67 7.89
CA GLU A 32 2.51 3.20 7.22
C GLU A 32 3.78 2.50 7.74
N GLU A 33 3.87 2.26 9.05
CA GLU A 33 5.02 1.65 9.69
C GLU A 33 5.22 0.21 9.23
N THR A 34 4.17 -0.61 9.22
CA THR A 34 4.22 -2.00 8.78
C THR A 34 4.44 -2.11 7.27
N PHE A 35 3.88 -1.21 6.47
CA PHE A 35 4.18 -1.15 5.03
C PHE A 35 5.63 -0.78 4.75
N ARG A 36 6.25 0.09 5.57
CA ARG A 36 7.68 0.42 5.44
C ARG A 36 8.58 -0.79 5.69
N GLU A 37 8.13 -1.79 6.44
CA GLU A 37 8.86 -3.05 6.61
C GLU A 37 8.84 -3.86 5.30
N VAL A 38 7.70 -3.94 4.61
CA VAL A 38 7.59 -4.55 3.27
C VAL A 38 8.54 -3.87 2.28
N LEU A 39 8.67 -2.54 2.34
CA LEU A 39 9.57 -1.79 1.46
C LEU A 39 11.06 -2.10 1.70
N ARG A 40 11.45 -2.67 2.85
CA ARG A 40 12.84 -3.09 3.09
C ARG A 40 13.27 -4.21 2.13
N ASP A 41 12.33 -5.05 1.73
CA ASP A 41 12.56 -6.16 0.79
C ASP A 41 12.44 -5.73 -0.67
N LEU A 42 12.04 -4.47 -0.93
CA LEU A 42 11.87 -3.88 -2.26
C LEU A 42 12.77 -2.64 -2.44
N PRO A 43 14.10 -2.79 -2.38
CA PRO A 43 15.04 -1.68 -2.36
C PRO A 43 15.08 -0.87 -3.65
N GLU A 44 14.47 -1.31 -4.75
CA GLU A 44 14.32 -0.53 -5.98
C GLU A 44 13.15 0.48 -5.95
N LEU A 45 12.27 0.39 -4.96
CA LEU A 45 11.15 1.30 -4.76
C LEU A 45 11.43 2.27 -3.61
N ARG A 46 11.07 3.53 -3.79
CA ARG A 46 11.17 4.58 -2.77
C ARG A 46 9.79 5.22 -2.56
N PRO A 47 9.33 5.36 -1.31
CA PRO A 47 8.08 6.05 -1.06
C PRO A 47 8.21 7.53 -1.34
N LEU A 48 7.29 8.06 -2.15
CA LEU A 48 7.12 9.49 -2.38
C LEU A 48 6.19 10.10 -1.35
N THR A 49 5.09 9.41 -1.03
CA THR A 49 4.10 9.87 -0.05
C THR A 49 3.21 8.73 0.41
N PHE A 50 2.70 8.88 1.63
CA PHE A 50 1.62 8.11 2.22
C PHE A 50 0.50 9.05 2.62
N TRP A 51 -0.74 8.62 2.44
CA TRP A 51 -1.89 9.35 2.97
C TRP A 51 -3.05 8.40 3.22
N ARG A 52 -3.97 8.84 4.09
CA ARG A 52 -5.19 8.09 4.41
C ARG A 52 -6.41 8.72 3.76
N THR A 53 -7.35 7.89 3.36
CA THR A 53 -8.67 8.31 2.90
C THR A 53 -9.74 7.40 3.50
N PRO A 54 -10.94 7.90 3.80
CA PRO A 54 -12.07 7.03 4.03
C PRO A 54 -12.42 6.27 2.73
N ASP A 55 -13.11 5.14 2.86
CA ASP A 55 -13.65 4.42 1.72
C ASP A 55 -14.62 5.34 0.95
N ALA A 56 -14.43 5.42 -0.37
CA ALA A 56 -15.22 6.31 -1.21
C ALA A 56 -16.67 5.81 -1.42
N ARG A 57 -16.98 4.58 -1.03
CA ARG A 57 -18.32 3.99 -1.23
C ARG A 57 -19.28 4.48 -0.14
N PRO A 58 -20.53 4.85 -0.51
CA PRO A 58 -21.54 5.24 0.47
C PRO A 58 -21.75 4.19 1.55
N GLY A 59 -21.83 4.64 2.81
CA GLY A 59 -22.07 3.76 3.96
C GLY A 59 -20.85 2.97 4.45
N ARG A 60 -19.63 3.30 4.00
CA ARG A 60 -18.37 2.64 4.41
C ARG A 60 -17.29 3.61 4.92
N ALA A 61 -17.67 4.82 5.30
CA ALA A 61 -16.71 5.87 5.70
C ALA A 61 -15.92 5.54 6.99
N ASP A 62 -16.34 4.51 7.73
CA ASP A 62 -15.62 3.92 8.87
C ASP A 62 -14.40 3.09 8.46
N ILE A 63 -14.34 2.65 7.20
CA ILE A 63 -13.19 1.96 6.64
C ILE A 63 -12.21 2.99 6.11
N GLU A 64 -10.98 2.98 6.63
CA GLU A 64 -9.88 3.79 6.11
C GLU A 64 -8.97 2.98 5.19
N TRP A 65 -8.38 3.66 4.21
CA TRP A 65 -7.40 3.12 3.28
C TRP A 65 -6.07 3.84 3.45
N LEU A 66 -4.98 3.07 3.52
CA LEU A 66 -3.63 3.54 3.29
C LEU A 66 -3.40 3.62 1.78
N ASN A 67 -2.99 4.80 1.30
CA ASN A 67 -2.59 4.99 -0.07
C ASN A 67 -1.11 5.34 -0.12
N VAL A 68 -0.41 4.83 -1.14
CA VAL A 68 1.02 5.07 -1.32
C VAL A 68 1.35 5.35 -2.78
N LEU A 69 2.23 6.32 -3.00
CA LEU A 69 2.96 6.48 -4.26
C LEU A 69 4.41 6.08 -4.04
N LEU A 70 4.87 5.12 -4.84
CA LEU A 70 6.24 4.64 -4.85
C LEU A 70 6.89 5.00 -6.18
N LYS A 71 8.16 5.40 -6.15
CA LYS A 71 8.96 5.67 -7.34
C LYS A 71 10.02 4.60 -7.50
N LYS A 72 10.15 4.03 -8.70
CA LYS A 72 11.30 3.19 -9.04
C LYS A 72 12.55 4.04 -9.19
N GLY A 73 13.69 3.52 -8.74
CA GLY A 73 15.00 4.03 -9.11
C GLY A 73 15.15 4.23 -10.63
N THR A 74 16.05 5.13 -11.01
CA THR A 74 16.35 5.44 -12.43
C THR A 74 17.56 4.71 -12.97
N ASP A 75 18.27 3.98 -12.10
CA ASP A 75 19.52 3.29 -12.40
C ASP A 75 19.32 2.02 -13.23
#